data_AF-A0A524QZJ3-F1
#
_entry.id   AF-A0A524QZJ3-F1
#
_cell.length_a   1.000
_cell.length_b   1.000
_cell.length_c   1.000
_cell.angle_alpha   90.00
_cell.angle_beta   90.00
_cell.angle_gamma   90.00
#
_symmetry.space_group_name_H-M   'P 1'
#
loop_
_entity.id
_entity.type
_entity.pdbx_description
1 polymer ?
#
loop_
_entity_poly.entity_id
_entity_poly.type
_entity_poly.pdbx_seq_one_letter_code
_entity_poly.pdbx_strand_id
1 'polypeptide(L)'
;MWKWRQQFSEGRIFWPRSSPAMVLWHGRAVAQGGWRTALPVAAFACALLAKEVGVVGLTLVAAQDWFLSEDRREIFQSPRRAKLYVAYLSVLLAYVLIRNGVTGGVGVPDTYYMDNPLVAATLGARLATAMVVMGKGATLLVLPIALSPDYSFNALPVVESFLDWRLLGTLVGVALAAWALSRHSLRASLLPLAGTWYLLTTFPTSNLLVTTGTIFGERLLYLPGVAFCLFVGMGVGWAIQKYRTGVIALTGLILVAFSLQTLRYSAAWSDDLSLFQWATASVPNSTKAHHKLGEEYLRVGDLGNALRSLRQALEIAPDNEFAALTMVAARQAVTNEYLPAGDSPQTHAPSPSDPDVLYLLGQLSRDQGDTATATRYLRDAVRNKPGMAGAWFALAEIFLAQGARVEAAAALRDFIDAAGSRYPEQVKWARGVLIELEGI
;
A
#
# COMPACT_ATOMS: atom_id res chain seq x y z
N MET A 1 26.88 -7.24 -38.78
CA MET A 1 26.29 -8.24 -37.85
C MET A 1 27.32 -9.06 -37.07
N TRP A 2 28.57 -9.21 -37.55
CA TRP A 2 29.60 -10.03 -36.87
C TRP A 2 30.14 -9.42 -35.55
N LYS A 3 30.26 -8.09 -35.43
CA LYS A 3 30.68 -7.40 -34.19
C LYS A 3 29.72 -7.60 -33.00
N TRP A 4 28.41 -7.65 -33.23
CA TRP A 4 27.42 -7.81 -32.17
C TRP A 4 27.45 -9.21 -31.52
N ARG A 5 27.80 -10.27 -32.28
CA ARG A 5 27.91 -11.64 -31.75
C ARG A 5 29.07 -11.81 -30.78
N GLN A 6 30.23 -11.24 -31.09
CA GLN A 6 31.40 -11.26 -30.19
C GLN A 6 31.19 -10.39 -28.95
N GLN A 7 30.53 -9.24 -29.11
CA GLN A 7 30.35 -8.27 -28.02
C GLN A 7 29.39 -8.75 -26.93
N PHE A 8 28.33 -9.47 -27.29
CA PHE A 8 27.46 -10.14 -26.31
C PHE A 8 28.12 -11.36 -25.65
N SER A 9 28.96 -12.12 -26.38
CA SER A 9 29.71 -13.24 -25.80
C SER A 9 30.86 -12.80 -24.88
N GLU A 10 31.36 -11.57 -25.06
CA GLU A 10 32.47 -11.01 -24.28
C GLU A 10 32.03 -10.09 -23.12
N GLY A 11 30.71 -9.89 -22.91
CA GLY A 11 30.21 -9.07 -21.80
C GLY A 11 30.53 -7.57 -21.89
N ARG A 12 30.99 -7.07 -23.04
CA ARG A 12 31.35 -5.65 -23.22
C ARG A 12 30.11 -4.79 -23.46
N ILE A 13 29.62 -4.14 -22.41
CA ILE A 13 28.40 -3.33 -22.39
C ILE A 13 28.63 -1.98 -23.06
N PHE A 14 27.82 -1.64 -24.07
CA PHE A 14 27.81 -0.30 -24.66
C PHE A 14 26.66 0.53 -24.05
N TRP A 15 26.98 1.49 -23.20
CA TRP A 15 26.00 2.46 -22.70
C TRP A 15 25.73 3.52 -23.79
N PRO A 16 24.48 3.68 -24.29
CA PRO A 16 24.16 4.57 -25.41
C PRO A 16 24.53 6.03 -25.12
N ARG A 17 25.11 6.73 -26.11
CA ARG A 17 25.76 8.06 -25.98
C ARG A 17 24.87 9.18 -25.40
N SER A 18 23.55 9.05 -25.45
CA SER A 18 22.60 10.16 -25.23
C SER A 18 21.72 10.08 -23.96
N SER A 19 21.84 9.08 -23.09
CA SER A 19 20.90 8.96 -21.95
C SER A 19 21.36 9.77 -20.71
N PRO A 20 20.49 10.60 -20.08
CA PRO A 20 20.83 11.49 -18.97
C PRO A 20 20.82 10.83 -17.56
N ALA A 21 20.67 9.50 -17.44
CA ALA A 21 20.56 8.87 -16.13
C ALA A 21 21.90 8.86 -15.36
N MET A 22 21.87 9.19 -14.06
CA MET A 22 23.03 9.25 -13.15
C MET A 22 23.95 8.02 -13.26
N VAL A 23 23.37 6.82 -13.19
CA VAL A 23 24.08 5.53 -13.30
C VAL A 23 24.82 5.42 -14.65
N LEU A 24 24.22 5.90 -15.73
CA LEU A 24 24.84 5.83 -17.06
C LEU A 24 26.00 6.81 -17.21
N TRP A 25 25.90 7.98 -16.55
CA TRP A 25 26.94 9.01 -16.58
C TRP A 25 28.07 8.77 -15.59
N HIS A 26 27.83 8.06 -14.49
CA HIS A 26 28.87 7.75 -13.50
C HIS A 26 30.10 7.09 -14.14
N GLY A 27 29.90 5.98 -14.86
CA GLY A 27 31.00 5.29 -15.55
C GLY A 27 31.75 6.19 -16.54
N ARG A 28 31.05 7.12 -17.22
CA ARG A 28 31.67 8.09 -18.14
C ARG A 28 32.45 9.17 -17.41
N ALA A 29 31.89 9.69 -16.32
CA ALA A 29 32.54 10.68 -15.49
C ALA A 29 33.85 10.12 -14.90
N VAL A 30 33.86 8.86 -14.49
CA VAL A 30 35.07 8.15 -14.08
C VAL A 30 36.09 8.06 -15.23
N ALA A 31 35.65 7.61 -16.41
CA ALA A 31 36.55 7.39 -17.55
C ALA A 31 37.14 8.69 -18.14
N GLN A 32 36.31 9.73 -18.30
CA GLN A 32 36.66 10.93 -19.08
C GLN A 32 36.93 12.18 -18.23
N GLY A 33 36.39 12.26 -17.01
CA GLY A 33 36.54 13.43 -16.13
C GLY A 33 35.98 14.74 -16.73
N GLY A 34 36.50 15.87 -16.25
CA GLY A 34 36.13 17.22 -16.69
C GLY A 34 34.70 17.63 -16.28
N TRP A 35 34.06 18.49 -17.06
CA TRP A 35 32.67 18.95 -16.82
C TRP A 35 31.65 17.81 -16.70
N ARG A 36 31.98 16.63 -17.24
CA ARG A 36 31.12 15.44 -17.17
C ARG A 36 30.95 14.89 -15.77
N THR A 37 31.83 15.23 -14.82
CA THR A 37 31.66 14.83 -13.41
C THR A 37 30.54 15.59 -12.71
N ALA A 38 30.16 16.77 -13.20
CA ALA A 38 29.06 17.55 -12.64
C ALA A 38 27.69 16.93 -12.97
N LEU A 39 27.55 16.29 -14.13
CA LEU A 39 26.27 15.75 -14.60
C LEU A 39 25.66 14.67 -13.70
N PRO A 40 26.36 13.59 -13.30
CA PRO A 40 25.75 12.59 -12.43
C PRO A 40 25.51 13.15 -11.01
N VAL A 41 26.31 14.11 -10.55
CA VAL A 41 26.09 14.79 -9.25
C VAL A 41 24.83 15.66 -9.30
N ALA A 42 24.64 16.44 -10.36
CA ALA A 42 23.44 17.22 -10.58
C ALA A 42 22.20 16.33 -10.73
N ALA A 43 22.30 15.24 -11.48
CA ALA A 43 21.22 14.27 -11.62
C ALA A 43 20.84 13.63 -10.26
N PHE A 44 21.83 13.32 -9.41
CA PHE A 44 21.59 12.83 -8.06
C PHE A 44 20.90 13.86 -7.17
N ALA A 45 21.33 15.12 -7.22
CA ALA A 45 20.69 16.22 -6.49
C ALA A 45 19.23 16.40 -6.95
N CYS A 46 18.97 16.43 -8.25
CA CYS A 46 17.61 16.51 -8.79
C CYS A 46 16.75 15.31 -8.37
N ALA A 47 17.32 14.10 -8.34
CA ALA A 47 16.60 12.91 -7.88
C ALA A 47 16.18 13.02 -6.41
N LEU A 48 17.09 13.45 -5.52
CA LEU A 48 16.81 13.67 -4.10
C LEU A 48 15.78 14.77 -3.87
N LEU A 49 15.88 15.88 -4.61
CA LEU A 49 14.92 16.98 -4.54
C LEU A 49 13.53 16.61 -5.09
N ALA A 50 13.46 15.68 -6.06
CA ALA A 50 12.21 15.18 -6.58
C ALA A 50 11.54 14.17 -5.64
N LYS A 51 12.32 13.23 -5.06
CA LYS A 51 11.80 12.20 -4.15
C LYS A 51 12.91 11.61 -3.28
N GLU A 52 12.60 11.33 -2.01
CA GLU A 52 13.57 10.79 -1.03
C GLU A 52 14.19 9.45 -1.47
N VAL A 53 13.42 8.63 -2.21
CA VAL A 53 13.88 7.37 -2.81
C VAL A 53 15.08 7.57 -3.76
N GLY A 54 15.33 8.80 -4.22
CA GLY A 54 16.53 9.18 -4.96
C GLY A 54 17.84 8.81 -4.27
N VAL A 55 17.86 8.63 -2.94
CA VAL A 55 19.02 8.15 -2.17
C VAL A 55 19.57 6.81 -2.67
N VAL A 56 18.71 5.97 -3.25
CA VAL A 56 19.10 4.69 -3.88
C VAL A 56 20.09 4.90 -5.03
N GLY A 57 20.12 6.08 -5.67
CA GLY A 57 21.08 6.38 -6.73
C GLY A 57 22.54 6.16 -6.32
N LEU A 58 22.90 6.47 -5.07
CA LEU A 58 24.25 6.25 -4.54
C LEU A 58 24.59 4.76 -4.44
N THR A 59 23.66 3.94 -3.94
CA THR A 59 23.87 2.49 -3.80
C THR A 59 23.86 1.79 -5.16
N LEU A 60 23.07 2.28 -6.12
CA LEU A 60 23.07 1.78 -7.50
C LEU A 60 24.39 2.06 -8.23
N VAL A 61 24.95 3.26 -8.05
CA VAL A 61 26.27 3.60 -8.59
C VAL A 61 27.37 2.71 -7.98
N ALA A 62 27.31 2.45 -6.66
CA ALA A 62 28.21 1.51 -6.02
C ALA A 62 28.05 0.07 -6.54
N ALA A 63 26.82 -0.40 -6.73
CA ALA A 63 26.55 -1.71 -7.31
C ALA A 63 27.09 -1.80 -8.75
N GLN A 64 26.90 -0.75 -9.55
CA GLN A 64 27.44 -0.66 -10.91
C GLN A 64 28.97 -0.76 -10.92
N ASP A 65 29.67 0.03 -10.10
CA ASP A 65 31.13 -0.03 -10.01
C ASP A 65 31.59 -1.43 -9.57
N TRP A 66 30.89 -2.06 -8.63
CA TRP A 66 31.24 -3.39 -8.12
C TRP A 66 31.08 -4.52 -9.16
N PHE A 67 29.97 -4.52 -9.89
CA PHE A 67 29.64 -5.59 -10.83
C PHE A 67 30.22 -5.39 -12.24
N LEU A 68 30.50 -4.14 -12.64
CA LEU A 68 31.00 -3.82 -13.98
C LEU A 68 32.50 -3.50 -14.04
N SER A 69 33.18 -3.30 -12.92
CA SER A 69 34.66 -3.18 -12.93
C SER A 69 35.30 -4.55 -13.12
N GLU A 70 36.27 -4.65 -14.04
CA GLU A 70 37.07 -5.87 -14.24
C GLU A 70 38.02 -6.10 -13.06
N ASP A 71 38.72 -5.05 -12.62
CA ASP A 71 39.51 -5.05 -11.39
C ASP A 71 38.84 -4.21 -10.29
N ARG A 72 38.50 -4.86 -9.17
CA ARG A 72 37.86 -4.22 -8.02
C ARG A 72 38.81 -3.29 -7.26
N ARG A 73 40.12 -3.45 -7.40
CA ARG A 73 41.11 -2.56 -6.77
C ARG A 73 40.99 -1.13 -7.31
N GLU A 74 40.64 -0.99 -8.59
CA GLU A 74 40.43 0.33 -9.21
C GLU A 74 39.30 1.13 -8.57
N ILE A 75 38.31 0.47 -7.95
CA ILE A 75 37.23 1.13 -7.22
C ILE A 75 37.80 2.01 -6.11
N PHE A 76 38.77 1.49 -5.36
CA PHE A 76 39.35 2.16 -4.21
C PHE A 76 40.57 3.03 -4.55
N GLN A 77 41.22 2.76 -5.68
CA GLN A 77 42.44 3.47 -6.09
C GLN A 77 42.17 4.66 -7.03
N SER A 78 40.98 4.76 -7.64
CA SER A 78 40.67 5.83 -8.57
C SER A 78 40.37 7.16 -7.84
N PRO A 79 41.23 8.20 -7.98
CA PRO A 79 40.96 9.50 -7.34
C PRO A 79 39.72 10.18 -7.92
N ARG A 80 39.31 9.84 -9.15
CA ARG A 80 38.09 10.35 -9.77
C ARG A 80 36.83 9.74 -9.14
N ARG A 81 36.83 8.42 -8.87
CA ARG A 81 35.74 7.77 -8.13
C ARG A 81 35.61 8.37 -6.74
N ALA A 82 36.73 8.49 -6.02
CA ALA A 82 36.74 9.12 -4.70
C ALA A 82 36.11 10.52 -4.70
N LYS A 83 36.50 11.39 -5.64
CA LYS A 83 35.90 12.73 -5.79
C LYS A 83 34.39 12.69 -6.07
N LEU A 84 33.92 11.77 -6.92
CA LEU A 84 32.49 11.61 -7.20
C LEU A 84 31.71 11.12 -5.97
N TYR A 85 32.22 10.13 -5.24
CA TYR A 85 31.59 9.64 -4.01
C TYR A 85 31.53 10.73 -2.94
N VAL A 86 32.60 11.50 -2.75
CA VAL A 86 32.59 12.66 -1.85
C VAL A 86 31.53 13.67 -2.29
N ALA A 87 31.41 13.96 -3.59
CA ALA A 87 30.39 14.86 -4.11
C ALA A 87 28.97 14.33 -3.86
N TYR A 88 28.69 13.05 -4.14
CA TYR A 88 27.39 12.44 -3.86
C TYR A 88 27.06 12.46 -2.37
N LEU A 89 28.01 12.09 -1.50
CA LEU A 89 27.83 12.13 -0.05
C LEU A 89 27.59 13.55 0.46
N SER A 90 28.27 14.56 -0.11
CA SER A 90 28.06 15.96 0.23
C SER A 90 26.67 16.44 -0.15
N VAL A 91 26.18 16.06 -1.35
CA VAL A 91 24.80 16.35 -1.79
C VAL A 91 23.78 15.65 -0.89
N LEU A 92 24.01 14.38 -0.56
CA LEU A 92 23.12 13.63 0.34
C LEU A 92 23.08 14.26 1.74
N LEU A 93 24.23 14.65 2.29
CA LEU A 93 24.31 15.32 3.59
C LEU A 93 23.56 16.66 3.55
N ALA A 94 23.82 17.49 2.54
CA ALA A 94 23.12 18.76 2.37
C ALA A 94 21.60 18.56 2.29
N TYR A 95 21.15 17.58 1.49
CA TYR A 95 19.74 17.21 1.38
C TYR A 95 19.14 16.79 2.73
N VAL A 96 19.79 15.89 3.48
CA VAL A 96 19.30 15.40 4.78
C VAL A 96 19.21 16.54 5.79
N LEU A 97 20.21 17.44 5.83
CA LEU A 97 20.21 18.60 6.72
C LEU A 97 19.07 19.57 6.39
N ILE A 98 18.88 19.90 5.11
CA ILE A 98 17.79 20.78 4.65
C ILE A 98 16.44 20.13 4.96
N ARG A 99 16.26 18.86 4.57
CA ARG A 99 15.02 18.12 4.77
C ARG A 99 14.66 18.05 6.25
N ASN A 100 15.58 17.64 7.11
CA ASN A 100 15.32 17.54 8.55
C ASN A 100 15.01 18.90 9.17
N GLY A 101 15.65 19.98 8.70
CA GLY A 101 15.33 21.34 9.13
C GLY A 101 13.91 21.80 8.75
N VAL A 102 13.33 21.24 7.69
CA VAL A 102 11.99 21.60 7.20
C VAL A 102 10.91 20.65 7.73
N THR A 103 11.15 19.33 7.70
CA THR A 103 10.14 18.30 7.98
C THR A 103 10.22 17.71 9.39
N GLY A 104 11.24 18.07 10.19
CA GLY A 104 11.36 17.66 11.58
C GLY A 104 11.78 16.20 11.83
N GLY A 105 12.06 15.40 10.79
CA GLY A 105 12.51 14.00 10.96
C GLY A 105 12.31 13.12 9.72
N VAL A 106 12.84 11.89 9.76
CA VAL A 106 12.78 10.88 8.68
C VAL A 106 11.59 9.94 8.87
N GLY A 107 10.86 9.65 7.79
CA GLY A 107 9.64 8.85 7.79
C GLY A 107 8.37 9.68 7.62
N VAL A 108 7.22 9.01 7.57
CA VAL A 108 5.89 9.63 7.55
C VAL A 108 5.30 9.49 8.96
N PRO A 109 5.41 10.52 9.83
CA PRO A 109 4.71 10.50 11.11
C PRO A 109 3.22 10.26 10.90
N ASP A 110 2.58 9.54 11.81
CA ASP A 110 1.13 9.33 11.85
C ASP A 110 0.52 8.62 10.63
N THR A 111 1.23 7.62 10.08
CA THR A 111 0.65 6.76 9.05
C THR A 111 -0.59 6.03 9.59
N TYR A 112 -1.74 6.29 8.97
CA TYR A 112 -3.01 5.68 9.35
C TYR A 112 -2.96 4.15 9.18
N TYR A 113 -3.45 3.42 10.20
CA TYR A 113 -3.38 1.96 10.22
C TYR A 113 -4.05 1.31 9.00
N MET A 114 -5.18 1.86 8.55
CA MET A 114 -5.87 1.31 7.37
C MET A 114 -5.13 1.58 6.04
N ASP A 115 -4.19 2.52 6.00
CA ASP A 115 -3.33 2.73 4.83
C ASP A 115 -2.11 1.80 4.86
N ASN A 116 -1.53 1.57 6.05
CA ASN A 116 -0.43 0.63 6.22
C ASN A 116 -0.45 -0.04 7.62
N PRO A 117 -0.92 -1.29 7.74
CA PRO A 117 -0.97 -2.02 9.00
C PRO A 117 0.42 -2.33 9.59
N LEU A 118 1.49 -2.22 8.79
CA LEU A 118 2.86 -2.48 9.26
C LEU A 118 3.35 -1.47 10.30
N VAL A 119 2.62 -0.35 10.49
CA VAL A 119 2.87 0.60 11.59
C VAL A 119 2.72 -0.03 12.97
N ALA A 120 1.85 -1.03 13.11
CA ALA A 120 1.60 -1.75 14.36
C ALA A 120 2.27 -3.14 14.39
N ALA A 121 2.96 -3.53 13.32
CA ALA A 121 3.54 -4.87 13.19
C ALA A 121 4.90 -5.01 13.88
N THR A 122 5.18 -6.21 14.40
CA THR A 122 6.50 -6.56 14.94
C THR A 122 7.56 -6.56 13.85
N LEU A 123 8.84 -6.44 14.23
CA LEU A 123 9.95 -6.49 13.26
C LEU A 123 9.96 -7.80 12.45
N GLY A 124 9.60 -8.93 13.07
CA GLY A 124 9.51 -10.23 12.39
C GLY A 124 8.42 -10.24 11.32
N ALA A 125 7.23 -9.75 11.65
CA ALA A 125 6.13 -9.64 10.69
C ALA A 125 6.44 -8.63 9.56
N ARG A 126 7.12 -7.52 9.88
CA ARG A 126 7.61 -6.56 8.87
C ARG A 126 8.63 -7.19 7.93
N LEU A 127 9.57 -7.97 8.44
CA LEU A 127 10.55 -8.70 7.62
C LEU A 127 9.88 -9.71 6.68
N ALA A 128 8.99 -10.54 7.22
CA ALA A 128 8.25 -11.52 6.44
C ALA A 128 7.38 -10.85 5.36
N THR A 129 6.68 -9.77 5.72
CA THR A 129 5.84 -9.01 4.78
C THR A 129 6.68 -8.30 3.72
N ALA A 130 7.82 -7.69 4.09
CA ALA A 130 8.73 -7.05 3.14
C ALA A 130 9.19 -8.01 2.03
N MET A 131 9.51 -9.26 2.39
CA MET A 131 9.85 -10.29 1.42
C MET A 131 8.66 -10.60 0.49
N VAL A 132 7.46 -10.81 1.05
CA VAL A 132 6.25 -11.05 0.25
C VAL A 132 5.91 -9.87 -0.67
N VAL A 133 6.09 -8.63 -0.21
CA VAL A 133 5.92 -7.41 -1.01
C VAL A 133 6.88 -7.40 -2.20
N MET A 134 8.16 -7.72 -1.98
CA MET A 134 9.13 -7.87 -3.07
C MET A 134 8.73 -9.01 -4.03
N GLY A 135 8.31 -10.17 -3.51
CA GLY A 135 7.82 -11.28 -4.32
C GLY A 135 6.64 -10.89 -5.21
N LYS A 136 5.61 -10.25 -4.63
CA LYS A 136 4.44 -9.74 -5.33
C LYS A 136 4.84 -8.74 -6.43
N GLY A 137 5.78 -7.85 -6.15
CA GLY A 137 6.32 -6.92 -7.12
C GLY A 137 6.97 -7.61 -8.31
N ALA A 138 7.80 -8.63 -8.05
CA ALA A 138 8.43 -9.43 -9.10
C ALA A 138 7.40 -10.20 -9.93
N THR A 139 6.38 -10.77 -9.28
CA THR A 139 5.26 -11.44 -9.96
C THR A 139 4.53 -10.48 -10.89
N LEU A 140 4.19 -9.27 -10.44
CA LEU A 140 3.47 -8.29 -11.27
C LEU A 140 4.29 -7.81 -12.48
N LEU A 141 5.61 -7.75 -12.38
CA LEU A 141 6.47 -7.42 -13.52
C LEU A 141 6.43 -8.50 -14.61
N VAL A 142 6.31 -9.77 -14.23
CA VAL A 142 6.24 -10.91 -15.16
C VAL A 142 4.80 -11.14 -15.66
N LEU A 143 3.83 -11.02 -14.76
CA LEU A 143 2.41 -11.32 -14.95
C LEU A 143 1.56 -10.17 -14.37
N PRO A 144 1.32 -9.09 -15.15
CA PRO A 144 0.56 -7.91 -14.71
C PRO A 144 -0.95 -8.18 -14.70
N ILE A 145 -1.38 -9.13 -13.87
CA ILE A 145 -2.77 -9.57 -13.69
C ILE A 145 -3.29 -9.02 -12.36
N ALA A 146 -4.58 -8.64 -12.33
CA ALA A 146 -5.24 -8.06 -11.16
C ALA A 146 -4.52 -6.79 -10.65
N LEU A 147 -4.27 -5.88 -11.60
CA LEU A 147 -3.71 -4.57 -11.30
C LEU A 147 -4.71 -3.75 -10.49
N SER A 148 -4.24 -3.05 -9.46
CA SER A 148 -5.05 -2.25 -8.57
C SER A 148 -4.43 -0.88 -8.32
N PRO A 149 -5.24 0.20 -8.28
CA PRO A 149 -4.77 1.53 -7.90
C PRO A 149 -4.35 1.59 -6.43
N ASP A 150 -4.81 0.66 -5.59
CA ASP A 150 -4.59 0.65 -4.14
C ASP A 150 -4.36 -0.77 -3.58
N TYR A 151 -3.44 -0.87 -2.62
CA TYR A 151 -3.15 -2.09 -1.85
C TYR A 151 -3.05 -1.78 -0.35
N SER A 152 -3.98 -0.97 0.16
CA SER A 152 -4.08 -0.63 1.59
C SER A 152 -4.61 -1.81 2.42
N PHE A 153 -5.15 -1.57 3.63
CA PHE A 153 -5.54 -2.62 4.58
C PHE A 153 -6.28 -3.80 3.96
N ASN A 154 -5.79 -5.00 4.29
CA ASN A 154 -6.28 -6.32 3.88
C ASN A 154 -6.20 -6.65 2.37
N ALA A 155 -5.68 -5.75 1.52
CA ALA A 155 -5.30 -6.08 0.15
C ALA A 155 -4.10 -7.04 0.07
N LEU A 156 -3.11 -6.79 0.93
CA LEU A 156 -1.97 -7.67 1.17
C LEU A 156 -1.87 -7.90 2.69
N PRO A 157 -2.54 -8.93 3.22
CA PRO A 157 -2.54 -9.19 4.67
C PRO A 157 -1.13 -9.34 5.21
N VAL A 158 -0.88 -8.75 6.38
CA VAL A 158 0.41 -8.82 7.08
C VAL A 158 0.79 -10.29 7.29
N VAL A 159 2.06 -10.60 7.08
CA VAL A 159 2.58 -11.96 7.21
C VAL A 159 3.03 -12.16 8.66
N GLU A 160 2.21 -12.86 9.45
CA GLU A 160 2.50 -13.13 10.86
C GLU A 160 3.27 -14.44 11.10
N SER A 161 3.29 -15.34 10.10
CA SER A 161 3.92 -16.66 10.20
C SER A 161 5.01 -16.86 9.15
N PHE A 162 6.13 -17.46 9.56
CA PHE A 162 7.20 -17.86 8.65
C PHE A 162 6.84 -19.05 7.75
N LEU A 163 5.71 -19.71 8.02
CA LEU A 163 5.15 -20.79 7.19
C LEU A 163 4.11 -20.28 6.18
N ASP A 164 3.90 -18.96 6.08
CA ASP A 164 3.02 -18.37 5.07
C ASP A 164 3.47 -18.77 3.65
N TRP A 165 2.55 -19.33 2.87
CA TRP A 165 2.86 -19.85 1.54
C TRP A 165 3.39 -18.77 0.58
N ARG A 166 2.99 -17.50 0.76
CA ARG A 166 3.46 -16.36 -0.04
C ARG A 166 4.94 -16.10 0.24
N LEU A 167 5.32 -16.19 1.52
CA LEU A 167 6.72 -16.07 1.95
C LEU A 167 7.54 -17.24 1.41
N LEU A 168 7.07 -18.47 1.62
CA LEU A 168 7.75 -19.67 1.12
C LEU A 168 7.93 -19.62 -0.40
N GLY A 169 6.89 -19.24 -1.15
CA GLY A 169 6.96 -19.06 -2.60
C GLY A 169 7.99 -18.01 -3.02
N THR A 170 8.06 -16.88 -2.29
CA THR A 170 9.08 -15.85 -2.52
C THR A 170 10.49 -16.40 -2.24
N LEU A 171 10.69 -17.10 -1.13
CA LEU A 171 12.00 -17.67 -0.75
C LEU A 171 12.47 -18.72 -1.76
N VAL A 172 11.56 -19.56 -2.26
CA VAL A 172 11.86 -20.50 -3.36
C VAL A 172 12.28 -19.75 -4.61
N GLY A 173 11.55 -18.69 -5.00
CA GLY A 173 11.91 -17.84 -6.14
C GLY A 173 13.30 -17.21 -5.99
N VAL A 174 13.62 -16.69 -4.80
CA VAL A 174 14.94 -16.14 -4.48
C VAL A 174 16.03 -17.21 -4.52
N ALA A 175 15.78 -18.40 -3.97
CA ALA A 175 16.72 -19.51 -3.98
C ALA A 175 17.02 -19.99 -5.41
N LEU A 176 16.00 -20.08 -6.27
CA LEU A 176 16.17 -20.42 -7.69
C LEU A 176 16.96 -19.34 -8.44
N ALA A 177 16.69 -18.06 -8.17
CA ALA A 177 17.45 -16.96 -8.75
C ALA A 177 18.91 -16.98 -8.29
N ALA A 178 19.17 -17.20 -7.00
CA ALA A 178 20.52 -17.33 -6.44
C ALA A 178 21.27 -18.54 -7.03
N TRP A 179 20.60 -19.67 -7.15
CA TRP A 179 21.14 -20.88 -7.79
C TRP A 179 21.49 -20.63 -9.26
N ALA A 180 20.60 -19.99 -10.02
CA ALA A 180 20.87 -19.62 -11.42
C ALA A 180 22.06 -18.65 -11.52
N LEU A 181 22.13 -17.64 -10.65
CA LEU A 181 23.23 -16.68 -10.59
C LEU A 181 24.56 -17.35 -10.22
N SER A 182 24.55 -18.38 -9.36
CA SER A 182 25.77 -19.10 -8.95
C SER A 182 26.48 -19.81 -10.11
N ARG A 183 25.76 -20.09 -11.21
CA ARG A 183 26.28 -20.70 -12.42
C ARG A 183 26.92 -19.71 -13.39
N HIS A 184 26.82 -18.41 -13.12
CA HIS A 184 27.37 -17.35 -13.94
C HIS A 184 28.50 -16.62 -13.22
N SER A 185 29.46 -16.10 -13.99
CA SER A 185 30.48 -15.21 -13.44
C SER A 185 29.82 -13.96 -12.85
N LEU A 186 30.10 -13.68 -11.58
CA LEU A 186 29.71 -12.44 -10.91
C LEU A 186 30.59 -11.25 -11.29
N ARG A 187 31.63 -11.46 -12.11
CA ARG A 187 32.54 -10.40 -12.59
C ARG A 187 32.10 -9.89 -13.95
N ALA A 188 32.12 -8.56 -14.10
CA ALA A 188 31.77 -7.85 -15.34
C ALA A 188 30.43 -8.30 -15.96
N SER A 189 29.41 -8.50 -15.12
CA SER A 189 28.14 -9.10 -15.54
C SER A 189 26.94 -8.21 -15.17
N LEU A 190 26.04 -8.03 -16.15
CA LEU A 190 24.78 -7.31 -15.98
C LEU A 190 23.75 -8.09 -15.14
N LEU A 191 23.86 -9.42 -15.10
CA LEU A 191 22.87 -10.28 -14.45
C LEU A 191 22.81 -10.09 -12.92
N PRO A 192 23.91 -10.17 -12.16
CA PRO A 192 23.89 -9.88 -10.72
C PRO A 192 23.65 -8.39 -10.43
N LEU A 193 24.01 -7.49 -11.35
CA LEU A 193 23.68 -6.07 -11.24
C LEU A 193 22.16 -5.87 -11.31
N ALA A 194 21.46 -6.49 -12.26
CA ALA A 194 20.00 -6.41 -12.37
C ALA A 194 19.31 -6.95 -11.12
N GLY A 195 19.77 -8.09 -10.58
CA GLY A 195 19.22 -8.64 -9.33
C GLY A 195 19.43 -7.69 -8.14
N THR A 196 20.65 -7.16 -8.00
CA THR A 196 20.97 -6.19 -6.95
C THR A 196 20.18 -4.89 -7.12
N TRP A 197 19.99 -4.42 -8.36
CA TRP A 197 19.19 -3.24 -8.67
C TRP A 197 17.75 -3.41 -8.19
N TYR A 198 17.13 -4.55 -8.49
CA TYR A 198 15.77 -4.85 -8.03
C TYR A 198 15.67 -4.78 -6.50
N LEU A 199 16.59 -5.44 -5.79
CA LEU A 199 16.61 -5.45 -4.32
C LEU A 199 16.84 -4.04 -3.75
N LEU A 200 17.83 -3.31 -4.25
CA LEU A 200 18.16 -1.96 -3.75
C LEU A 200 17.03 -0.96 -3.97
N THR A 201 16.27 -1.10 -5.06
CA THR A 201 15.20 -0.16 -5.43
C THR A 201 13.86 -0.50 -4.80
N THR A 202 13.61 -1.77 -4.48
CA THR A 202 12.42 -2.18 -3.70
C THR A 202 12.62 -2.04 -2.19
N PHE A 203 13.87 -2.06 -1.71
CA PHE A 203 14.18 -2.04 -0.28
C PHE A 203 13.59 -0.86 0.50
N PRO A 204 13.70 0.41 0.07
CA PRO A 204 13.08 1.53 0.81
C PRO A 204 11.55 1.44 0.86
N THR A 205 10.95 0.85 -0.17
CA THR A 205 9.49 0.72 -0.32
C THR A 205 8.94 -0.59 0.24
N SER A 206 9.78 -1.46 0.81
CA SER A 206 9.36 -2.74 1.39
C SER A 206 8.80 -2.61 2.81
N ASN A 207 8.81 -1.39 3.36
CA ASN A 207 8.37 -1.07 4.72
C ASN A 207 9.21 -1.76 5.83
N LEU A 208 10.40 -2.28 5.51
CA LEU A 208 11.26 -2.98 6.47
C LEU A 208 11.89 -2.04 7.51
N LEU A 209 12.57 -0.99 7.06
CA LEU A 209 13.23 -0.03 7.96
C LEU A 209 12.25 1.08 8.38
N VAL A 210 11.66 1.75 7.39
CA VAL A 210 10.74 2.87 7.57
C VAL A 210 9.40 2.48 6.97
N THR A 211 8.33 2.62 7.74
CA THR A 211 6.97 2.45 7.23
C THR A 211 6.61 3.68 6.37
N THR A 212 5.98 3.40 5.24
CA THR A 212 5.49 4.40 4.29
C THR A 212 3.96 4.44 4.35
N GLY A 213 3.31 5.43 3.73
CA GLY A 213 1.84 5.52 3.69
C GLY A 213 1.13 4.44 2.86
N THR A 214 1.80 3.33 2.53
CA THR A 214 1.20 2.21 1.78
C THR A 214 2.02 0.92 2.00
N ILE A 215 1.36 -0.24 2.02
CA ILE A 215 2.04 -1.54 2.09
C ILE A 215 2.76 -1.83 0.75
N PHE A 216 2.06 -1.55 -0.36
CA PHE A 216 2.51 -1.85 -1.71
C PHE A 216 1.80 -0.94 -2.72
N GLY A 217 2.41 -0.72 -3.87
CA GLY A 217 1.75 -0.06 -4.98
C GLY A 217 2.52 -0.27 -6.28
N GLU A 218 1.79 -0.41 -7.39
CA GLU A 218 2.37 -0.64 -8.72
C GLU A 218 3.33 0.48 -9.12
N ARG A 219 3.00 1.73 -8.78
CA ARG A 219 3.86 2.90 -9.00
C ARG A 219 5.24 2.80 -8.33
N LEU A 220 5.39 1.94 -7.30
CA LEU A 220 6.66 1.69 -6.64
C LEU A 220 7.57 0.76 -7.47
N LEU A 221 7.00 0.03 -8.44
CA LEU A 221 7.73 -0.83 -9.37
C LEU A 221 8.37 -0.07 -10.53
N TYR A 222 8.21 1.25 -10.64
CA TYR A 222 8.81 2.04 -11.73
C TYR A 222 10.34 1.87 -11.80
N LEU A 223 11.04 2.07 -10.68
CA LEU A 223 12.50 1.96 -10.62
C LEU A 223 13.00 0.50 -10.60
N PRO A 224 12.36 -0.44 -9.86
CA PRO A 224 12.61 -1.87 -9.98
C PRO A 224 12.37 -2.44 -11.38
N GLY A 225 11.44 -1.87 -12.15
CA GLY A 225 11.12 -2.26 -13.53
C GLY A 225 12.31 -2.17 -14.48
N VAL A 226 13.27 -1.27 -14.19
CA VAL A 226 14.54 -1.20 -14.94
C VAL A 226 15.33 -2.50 -14.84
N ALA A 227 15.39 -3.12 -13.64
CA ALA A 227 16.03 -4.42 -13.47
C ALA A 227 15.33 -5.50 -14.29
N PHE A 228 13.99 -5.49 -14.31
CA PHE A 228 13.21 -6.42 -15.12
C PHE A 228 13.50 -6.25 -16.62
N CYS A 229 13.55 -5.02 -17.13
CA CYS A 229 13.93 -4.75 -18.52
C CYS A 229 15.34 -5.26 -18.85
N LEU A 230 16.30 -5.12 -17.92
CA LEU A 230 17.64 -5.69 -18.09
C LEU A 230 17.59 -7.23 -18.19
N PHE A 231 16.85 -7.89 -17.29
CA PHE A 231 16.69 -9.35 -17.31
C PHE A 231 16.05 -9.84 -18.61
N VAL A 232 14.93 -9.25 -19.01
CA VAL A 232 14.24 -9.60 -20.26
C VAL A 232 15.13 -9.34 -21.47
N GLY A 233 15.80 -8.19 -21.53
CA GLY A 233 16.70 -7.84 -22.62
C GLY A 233 17.87 -8.82 -22.77
N MET A 234 18.49 -9.24 -21.67
CA MET A 234 19.54 -10.26 -21.67
C MET A 234 19.00 -11.62 -22.13
N GLY A 235 17.86 -12.06 -21.60
CA GLY A 235 17.24 -13.33 -21.95
C GLY A 235 16.83 -13.41 -23.43
N VAL A 236 16.16 -12.38 -23.93
CA VAL A 236 15.78 -12.25 -25.35
C VAL A 236 17.02 -12.18 -26.23
N GLY A 237 18.03 -11.38 -25.86
CA GLY A 237 19.27 -11.22 -26.61
C GLY A 237 20.08 -12.52 -26.75
N TRP A 238 20.05 -13.37 -25.71
CA TRP A 238 20.62 -14.71 -25.76
C TRP A 238 19.78 -15.66 -26.63
N ALA A 239 18.47 -15.73 -26.38
CA ALA A 239 17.58 -16.69 -27.05
C ALA A 239 17.44 -16.41 -28.55
N ILE A 240 17.45 -15.15 -28.97
CA ILE A 240 17.28 -14.75 -30.38
C ILE A 240 18.44 -15.21 -31.27
N GLN A 241 19.61 -15.54 -30.70
CA GLN A 241 20.73 -16.10 -31.46
C GLN A 241 20.44 -17.51 -32.00
N LYS A 242 19.64 -18.29 -31.26
CA LYS A 242 19.34 -19.70 -31.57
C LYS A 242 17.91 -19.90 -32.09
N TYR A 243 16.94 -19.14 -31.58
CA TYR A 243 15.51 -19.34 -31.82
C TYR A 243 14.84 -18.07 -32.39
N ARG A 244 15.50 -17.39 -33.33
CA ARG A 244 15.14 -16.04 -33.79
C ARG A 244 13.65 -15.83 -34.05
N THR A 245 13.05 -16.62 -34.95
CA THR A 245 11.64 -16.44 -35.35
C THR A 245 10.69 -16.70 -34.18
N GLY A 246 10.92 -17.76 -33.40
CA GLY A 246 10.10 -18.08 -32.23
C GLY A 246 10.17 -17.01 -31.15
N VAL A 247 11.35 -16.47 -30.87
CA VAL A 247 11.54 -15.38 -29.89
C VAL A 247 10.87 -14.09 -30.36
N ILE A 248 10.98 -13.73 -31.64
CA ILE A 248 10.31 -12.54 -32.19
C ILE A 248 8.78 -12.71 -32.10
N ALA A 249 8.25 -13.86 -32.50
CA ALA A 249 6.82 -14.14 -32.45
C ALA A 249 6.28 -14.09 -31.00
N LEU A 250 6.96 -14.75 -30.06
CA LEU A 250 6.59 -14.75 -28.64
C LEU A 250 6.67 -13.35 -28.03
N THR A 251 7.73 -12.60 -28.33
CA THR A 251 7.87 -11.21 -27.84
C THR A 251 6.75 -10.34 -28.40
N GLY A 252 6.43 -10.46 -29.69
CA GLY A 252 5.31 -9.75 -30.32
C GLY A 252 3.97 -10.08 -29.67
N LEU A 253 3.70 -11.37 -29.39
CA LEU A 253 2.50 -11.81 -28.71
C LEU A 253 2.38 -11.23 -27.29
N ILE A 254 3.47 -11.25 -26.51
CA ILE A 254 3.51 -10.66 -25.17
C ILE A 254 3.25 -9.14 -25.24
N LEU A 255 3.87 -8.44 -26.19
CA LEU A 255 3.66 -7.00 -26.37
C LEU A 255 2.20 -6.67 -26.72
N VAL A 256 1.56 -7.46 -27.59
CA VAL A 256 0.13 -7.30 -27.90
C VAL A 256 -0.72 -7.52 -26.65
N ALA A 257 -0.49 -8.62 -25.91
CA ALA A 257 -1.22 -8.92 -24.68
C ALA A 257 -1.06 -7.80 -23.63
N PHE A 258 0.16 -7.31 -23.41
CA PHE A 258 0.43 -6.24 -22.45
C PHE A 258 -0.13 -4.89 -22.91
N SER A 259 -0.14 -4.63 -24.22
CA SER A 259 -0.78 -3.43 -24.78
C SER A 259 -2.29 -3.46 -24.56
N LEU A 260 -2.94 -4.61 -24.80
CA LEU A 260 -4.37 -4.79 -24.51
C LEU A 260 -4.68 -4.64 -23.02
N GLN A 261 -3.86 -5.23 -22.14
CA GLN A 261 -4.00 -5.07 -20.70
C GLN A 261 -3.85 -3.60 -20.29
N THR A 262 -2.90 -2.88 -20.89
CA THR A 262 -2.68 -1.45 -20.65
C THR A 262 -3.89 -0.62 -21.09
N LEU A 263 -4.47 -0.91 -22.26
CA LEU A 263 -5.67 -0.21 -22.74
C LEU A 263 -6.87 -0.45 -21.82
N ARG A 264 -7.09 -1.70 -21.40
CA ARG A 264 -8.17 -2.04 -20.45
C ARG A 264 -8.01 -1.36 -19.11
N TYR A 265 -6.79 -1.39 -18.55
CA TYR A 265 -6.55 -0.75 -17.27
C TYR A 265 -6.65 0.77 -17.39
N SER A 266 -6.10 1.38 -18.44
CA SER A 266 -6.22 2.83 -18.70
C SER A 266 -7.68 3.26 -18.84
N ALA A 267 -8.53 2.42 -19.43
CA ALA A 267 -9.97 2.67 -19.49
C ALA A 267 -10.62 2.66 -18.10
N ALA A 268 -10.15 1.84 -17.15
CA ALA A 268 -10.62 1.91 -15.76
C ALA A 268 -10.24 3.23 -15.08
N TRP A 269 -9.16 3.90 -15.51
CA TRP A 269 -8.76 5.22 -15.00
C TRP A 269 -9.50 6.39 -15.68
N SER A 270 -10.55 6.14 -16.48
CA SER A 270 -11.30 7.22 -17.16
C SER A 270 -12.07 8.10 -16.19
N ASP A 271 -12.57 7.52 -15.10
CA ASP A 271 -13.39 8.18 -14.09
C ASP A 271 -13.33 7.38 -12.77
N ASP A 272 -13.68 8.04 -11.67
CA ASP A 272 -13.54 7.47 -10.32
C ASP A 272 -14.43 6.24 -10.11
N LEU A 273 -15.65 6.20 -10.67
CA LEU A 273 -16.55 5.06 -10.52
C LEU A 273 -15.99 3.82 -11.21
N SER A 274 -15.58 3.94 -12.47
CA SER A 274 -14.91 2.87 -13.23
C SER A 274 -13.63 2.39 -12.53
N LEU A 275 -12.86 3.32 -11.95
CA LEU A 275 -11.62 3.02 -11.25
C LEU A 275 -11.86 2.18 -9.99
N PHE A 276 -12.82 2.57 -9.15
CA PHE A 276 -13.10 1.84 -7.90
C PHE A 276 -13.92 0.57 -8.13
N GLN A 277 -14.70 0.46 -9.21
CA GLN A 277 -15.26 -0.81 -9.66
C GLN A 277 -14.14 -1.78 -10.07
N TRP A 278 -13.15 -1.32 -10.83
CA TRP A 278 -11.98 -2.12 -11.18
C TRP A 278 -11.16 -2.52 -9.95
N ALA A 279 -10.97 -1.58 -9.01
CA ALA A 279 -10.21 -1.82 -7.78
C ALA A 279 -10.83 -2.91 -6.92
N THR A 280 -12.15 -2.87 -6.69
CA THR A 280 -12.86 -3.89 -5.90
C THR A 280 -12.93 -5.25 -6.63
N ALA A 281 -12.96 -5.25 -7.96
CA ALA A 281 -12.86 -6.50 -8.73
C ALA A 281 -11.45 -7.13 -8.66
N SER A 282 -10.40 -6.30 -8.66
CA SER A 282 -9.00 -6.76 -8.66
C SER A 282 -8.51 -7.13 -7.25
N VAL A 283 -8.98 -6.40 -6.24
CA VAL A 283 -8.64 -6.61 -4.82
C VAL A 283 -9.95 -6.57 -4.00
N PRO A 284 -10.69 -7.68 -3.94
CA PRO A 284 -12.00 -7.72 -3.28
C PRO A 284 -11.96 -7.46 -1.77
N ASN A 285 -10.80 -7.62 -1.14
CA ASN A 285 -10.62 -7.46 0.29
C ASN A 285 -10.05 -6.08 0.69
N SER A 286 -10.01 -5.09 -0.21
CA SER A 286 -9.59 -3.73 0.14
C SER A 286 -10.74 -2.93 0.73
N THR A 287 -10.70 -2.64 2.04
CA THR A 287 -11.69 -1.78 2.72
C THR A 287 -11.74 -0.39 2.08
N LYS A 288 -10.58 0.17 1.70
CA LYS A 288 -10.46 1.48 1.08
C LYS A 288 -11.10 1.52 -0.31
N ALA A 289 -10.91 0.49 -1.13
CA ALA A 289 -11.52 0.42 -2.45
C ALA A 289 -13.06 0.37 -2.37
N HIS A 290 -13.60 -0.41 -1.43
CA HIS A 290 -15.05 -0.50 -1.20
C HIS A 290 -15.63 0.80 -0.63
N HIS A 291 -14.92 1.44 0.31
CA HIS A 291 -15.31 2.74 0.83
C HIS A 291 -15.37 3.81 -0.27
N LYS A 292 -14.31 3.91 -1.08
CA LYS A 292 -14.26 4.85 -2.21
C LYS A 292 -15.31 4.55 -3.28
N LEU A 293 -15.56 3.28 -3.58
CA LEU A 293 -16.66 2.91 -4.47
C LEU A 293 -18.02 3.35 -3.90
N GLY A 294 -18.21 3.21 -2.58
CA GLY A 294 -19.39 3.71 -1.89
C GLY A 294 -19.57 5.23 -1.99
N GLU A 295 -18.50 6.01 -1.81
CA GLU A 295 -18.50 7.46 -2.00
C GLU A 295 -18.89 7.83 -3.44
N GLU A 296 -18.34 7.15 -4.44
CA GLU A 296 -18.68 7.41 -5.85
C GLU A 296 -20.13 7.06 -6.18
N TYR A 297 -20.65 5.95 -5.64
CA TYR A 297 -22.07 5.62 -5.80
C TYR A 297 -22.98 6.66 -5.14
N LEU A 298 -22.62 7.19 -3.96
CA LEU A 298 -23.36 8.30 -3.35
C LEU A 298 -23.33 9.56 -4.23
N ARG A 299 -22.17 9.88 -4.80
CA ARG A 299 -22.00 11.06 -5.66
C ARG A 299 -22.87 10.99 -6.90
N VAL A 300 -23.06 9.80 -7.49
CA VAL A 300 -23.94 9.60 -8.65
C VAL A 300 -25.41 9.34 -8.28
N GLY A 301 -25.74 9.29 -6.98
CA GLY A 301 -27.10 9.11 -6.46
C GLY A 301 -27.57 7.65 -6.41
N ASP A 302 -26.70 6.67 -6.65
CA ASP A 302 -27.05 5.25 -6.53
C ASP A 302 -26.90 4.77 -5.09
N LEU A 303 -27.89 5.15 -4.26
CA LEU A 303 -27.85 4.88 -2.82
C LEU A 303 -27.84 3.37 -2.50
N GLY A 304 -28.47 2.55 -3.34
CA GLY A 304 -28.51 1.11 -3.17
C GLY A 304 -27.13 0.47 -3.32
N ASN A 305 -26.38 0.84 -4.36
CA ASN A 305 -25.00 0.39 -4.52
C ASN A 305 -24.06 1.00 -3.47
N ALA A 306 -24.24 2.27 -3.11
CA ALA A 306 -23.45 2.90 -2.06
C ALA A 306 -23.52 2.13 -0.74
N LEU A 307 -24.73 1.83 -0.26
CA LEU A 307 -24.93 1.09 0.98
C LEU A 307 -24.32 -0.33 0.91
N ARG A 308 -24.36 -0.99 -0.25
CA ARG A 308 -23.74 -2.31 -0.45
C ARG A 308 -22.21 -2.23 -0.35
N SER A 309 -21.57 -1.32 -1.09
CA SER A 309 -20.12 -1.17 -1.06
C SER A 309 -19.62 -0.72 0.33
N LEU A 310 -20.31 0.20 1.00
CA LEU A 310 -19.95 0.63 2.35
C LEU A 310 -20.14 -0.50 3.38
N ARG A 311 -21.14 -1.37 3.20
CA ARG A 311 -21.29 -2.56 4.04
C ARG A 311 -20.10 -3.50 3.85
N GLN A 312 -19.67 -3.77 2.62
CA GLN A 312 -18.48 -4.59 2.37
C GLN A 312 -17.22 -3.97 2.99
N ALA A 313 -17.06 -2.65 2.91
CA ALA A 313 -15.94 -1.95 3.54
C ALA A 313 -15.89 -2.17 5.06
N LEU A 314 -17.06 -2.09 5.72
CA LEU A 314 -17.22 -2.29 7.17
C LEU A 314 -17.22 -3.77 7.58
N GLU A 315 -17.57 -4.71 6.70
CA GLU A 315 -17.37 -6.14 6.93
C GLU A 315 -15.88 -6.50 6.94
N ILE A 316 -15.07 -5.84 6.10
CA ILE A 316 -13.61 -6.02 6.04
C ILE A 316 -12.92 -5.36 7.22
N ALA A 317 -13.31 -4.13 7.56
CA ALA A 317 -12.74 -3.33 8.64
C ALA A 317 -13.86 -2.61 9.42
N PRO A 318 -14.44 -3.28 10.45
CA PRO A 318 -15.57 -2.73 11.21
C PRO A 318 -15.27 -1.45 12.00
N ASP A 319 -13.99 -1.16 12.26
CA ASP A 319 -13.48 0.05 12.91
C ASP A 319 -13.09 1.16 11.93
N ASN A 320 -13.37 1.02 10.63
CA ASN A 320 -13.08 2.04 9.62
C ASN A 320 -14.03 3.24 9.77
N GLU A 321 -13.57 4.26 10.51
CA GLU A 321 -14.31 5.49 10.79
C GLU A 321 -14.76 6.21 9.51
N PHE A 322 -13.92 6.26 8.48
CA PHE A 322 -14.27 6.91 7.22
C PHE A 322 -15.42 6.19 6.50
N ALA A 323 -15.39 4.86 6.46
CA ALA A 323 -16.48 4.09 5.87
C ALA A 323 -17.77 4.19 6.70
N ALA A 324 -17.66 4.27 8.03
CA ALA A 324 -18.79 4.48 8.93
C ALA A 324 -19.44 5.85 8.74
N LEU A 325 -18.63 6.91 8.60
CA LEU A 325 -19.09 8.27 8.28
C LEU A 325 -19.88 8.28 6.97
N THR A 326 -19.30 7.72 5.91
CA THR A 326 -19.96 7.66 4.60
C THR A 326 -21.21 6.77 4.64
N MET A 327 -21.23 5.70 5.44
CA MET A 327 -22.42 4.85 5.65
C MET A 327 -23.56 5.63 6.33
N VAL A 328 -23.27 6.44 7.34
CA VAL A 328 -24.29 7.28 7.99
C VAL A 328 -24.82 8.33 7.01
N ALA A 329 -23.95 9.00 6.26
CA ALA A 329 -24.36 9.93 5.20
C ALA A 329 -25.25 9.24 4.15
N ALA A 330 -24.90 8.02 3.72
CA ALA A 330 -25.70 7.22 2.80
C ALA A 330 -27.11 6.95 3.34
N ARG A 331 -27.22 6.54 4.60
CA ARG A 331 -28.51 6.26 5.26
C ARG A 331 -29.38 7.50 5.42
N GLN A 332 -28.76 8.65 5.73
CA GLN A 332 -29.46 9.93 5.79
C GLN A 332 -30.01 10.32 4.41
N ALA A 333 -29.21 10.16 3.34
CA ALA A 333 -29.64 10.43 1.97
C ALA A 333 -30.85 9.55 1.57
N VAL A 334 -30.81 8.26 1.91
CA VAL A 334 -31.93 7.33 1.68
C VAL A 334 -33.19 7.80 2.41
N THR A 335 -33.04 8.17 3.68
CA THR A 335 -34.18 8.63 4.49
C THR A 335 -34.81 9.89 3.89
N ASN A 336 -34.00 10.82 3.40
CA ASN A 336 -34.48 12.03 2.74
C ASN A 336 -35.18 11.77 1.40
N GLU A 337 -34.73 10.77 0.63
CA GLU A 337 -35.36 10.41 -0.65
C GLU A 337 -36.80 9.91 -0.46
N TYR A 338 -37.07 9.18 0.62
CA TYR A 338 -38.38 8.60 0.90
C TYR A 338 -39.32 9.50 1.72
N LEU A 339 -38.84 10.63 2.26
CA LEU A 339 -39.66 11.58 3.01
C LEU A 339 -40.24 12.67 2.09
N PRO A 340 -41.47 13.15 2.34
CA PRO A 340 -42.00 14.33 1.67
C PRO A 340 -41.05 15.53 1.87
N ALA A 341 -40.88 16.38 0.85
CA ALA A 341 -39.92 17.49 0.89
C ALA A 341 -40.11 18.49 2.05
N GLY A 342 -41.28 18.50 2.71
CA GLY A 342 -41.56 19.31 3.91
C GLY A 342 -41.19 18.66 5.24
N ASP A 343 -40.96 17.34 5.24
CA ASP A 343 -40.65 16.53 6.43
C ASP A 343 -39.20 16.02 6.44
N SER A 344 -38.43 16.28 5.38
CA SER A 344 -37.01 15.91 5.32
C SER A 344 -36.22 16.67 6.40
N PRO A 345 -35.55 15.98 7.33
CA PRO A 345 -34.74 16.64 8.34
C PRO A 345 -33.60 17.44 7.70
N GLN A 346 -33.20 18.54 8.35
CA GLN A 346 -31.98 19.25 7.97
C GLN A 346 -30.78 18.29 8.09
N THR A 347 -30.22 17.86 6.97
CA THR A 347 -29.06 16.97 6.95
C THR A 347 -27.78 17.79 7.01
N HIS A 348 -27.02 17.60 8.08
CA HIS A 348 -25.62 18.01 8.15
C HIS A 348 -24.74 16.85 7.68
N ALA A 349 -23.57 17.17 7.12
CA ALA A 349 -22.56 16.15 6.86
C ALA A 349 -22.13 15.52 8.20
N PRO A 350 -22.15 14.18 8.32
CA PRO A 350 -21.79 13.53 9.58
C PRO A 350 -20.33 13.83 9.93
N SER A 351 -20.06 13.97 11.23
CA SER A 351 -18.73 14.19 11.78
C SER A 351 -18.26 12.95 12.57
N PRO A 352 -16.95 12.76 12.82
CA PRO A 352 -16.47 11.63 13.63
C PRO A 352 -17.12 11.52 15.02
N SER A 353 -17.54 12.65 15.60
CA SER A 353 -18.26 12.73 16.88
C SER A 353 -19.79 12.62 16.75
N ASP A 354 -20.31 12.43 15.54
CA ASP A 354 -21.75 12.28 15.31
C ASP A 354 -22.27 11.04 16.07
N PRO A 355 -23.31 11.18 16.91
CA PRO A 355 -23.87 10.07 17.67
C PRO A 355 -24.23 8.84 16.82
N ASP A 356 -24.71 9.03 15.59
CA ASP A 356 -25.11 7.93 14.71
C ASP A 356 -23.88 7.16 14.18
N VAL A 357 -22.75 7.85 13.98
CA VAL A 357 -21.46 7.24 13.60
C VAL A 357 -20.87 6.48 14.78
N LEU A 358 -20.82 7.11 15.96
CA LEU A 358 -20.34 6.49 17.20
C LEU A 358 -21.19 5.27 17.56
N TYR A 359 -22.50 5.35 17.39
CA TYR A 359 -23.40 4.21 17.60
C TYR A 359 -23.10 3.06 16.62
N LEU A 360 -22.96 3.36 15.32
CA LEU A 360 -22.61 2.34 14.32
C LEU A 360 -21.27 1.66 14.64
N LEU A 361 -20.23 2.43 14.95
CA LEU A 361 -18.93 1.89 15.35
C LEU A 361 -19.03 1.05 16.63
N GLY A 362 -19.80 1.52 17.61
CA GLY A 362 -20.07 0.79 18.85
C GLY A 362 -20.76 -0.56 18.62
N GLN A 363 -21.76 -0.62 17.73
CA GLN A 363 -22.40 -1.87 17.34
C GLN A 363 -21.42 -2.82 16.63
N LEU A 364 -20.66 -2.30 15.67
CA LEU A 364 -19.68 -3.08 14.91
C LEU A 364 -18.57 -3.66 15.82
N SER A 365 -18.02 -2.87 16.74
CA SER A 365 -17.05 -3.35 17.72
C SER A 365 -17.64 -4.41 18.66
N ARG A 366 -18.92 -4.27 19.04
CA ARG A 366 -19.61 -5.27 19.86
C ARG A 366 -19.76 -6.59 19.11
N ASP A 367 -20.14 -6.54 17.84
CA ASP A 367 -20.32 -7.72 16.99
C ASP A 367 -18.97 -8.44 16.73
N GLN A 368 -17.85 -7.71 16.76
CA GLN A 368 -16.49 -8.28 16.77
C GLN A 368 -16.07 -8.90 18.12
N GLY A 369 -16.85 -8.70 19.18
CA GLY A 369 -16.50 -9.12 20.54
C GLY A 369 -15.57 -8.15 21.29
N ASP A 370 -15.16 -7.03 20.69
CA ASP A 370 -14.41 -5.98 21.38
C ASP A 370 -15.37 -5.12 22.22
N THR A 371 -15.83 -5.70 23.32
CA THR A 371 -16.75 -5.05 24.26
C THR A 371 -16.18 -3.79 24.89
N ALA A 372 -14.86 -3.67 25.02
CA ALA A 372 -14.21 -2.50 25.59
C ALA A 372 -14.32 -1.29 24.65
N THR A 373 -13.94 -1.46 23.38
CA THR A 373 -14.07 -0.41 22.36
C THR A 373 -15.54 -0.08 22.09
N ALA A 374 -16.40 -1.11 22.03
CA ALA A 374 -17.85 -0.92 21.89
C ALA A 374 -18.42 -0.04 23.00
N THR A 375 -18.09 -0.34 24.26
CA THR A 375 -18.56 0.44 25.42
C THR A 375 -18.10 1.88 25.34
N ARG A 376 -16.86 2.14 24.90
CA ARG A 376 -16.34 3.50 24.72
C ARG A 376 -17.17 4.28 23.70
N TYR A 377 -17.31 3.75 22.48
CA TYR A 377 -18.08 4.42 21.43
C TYR A 377 -19.55 4.63 21.80
N LEU A 378 -20.19 3.63 22.41
CA LEU A 378 -21.58 3.74 22.83
C LEU A 378 -21.78 4.77 23.96
N ARG A 379 -20.83 4.86 24.90
CA ARG A 379 -20.83 5.92 25.93
C ARG A 379 -20.69 7.31 25.32
N ASP A 380 -19.81 7.48 24.35
CA ASP A 380 -19.63 8.75 23.65
C ASP A 380 -20.89 9.10 22.82
N ALA A 381 -21.53 8.10 22.20
CA ALA A 381 -22.79 8.28 21.48
C ALA A 381 -23.92 8.81 22.38
N VAL A 382 -24.15 8.17 23.54
CA VAL A 382 -25.19 8.63 24.49
C VAL A 382 -24.81 9.93 25.19
N ARG A 383 -23.52 10.23 25.36
CA ARG A 383 -23.08 11.54 25.85
C ARG A 383 -23.43 12.66 24.89
N ASN A 384 -23.25 12.42 23.59
CA ASN A 384 -23.57 13.40 22.54
C ASN A 384 -25.07 13.46 22.23
N LYS A 385 -25.81 12.35 22.45
CA LYS A 385 -27.27 12.27 22.28
C LYS A 385 -27.90 11.36 23.36
N PRO A 386 -28.26 11.91 24.54
CA PRO A 386 -28.82 11.11 25.63
C PRO A 386 -30.13 10.38 25.30
N GLY A 387 -30.91 10.87 24.34
CA GLY A 387 -32.15 10.22 23.88
C GLY A 387 -31.96 9.02 22.94
N MET A 388 -30.74 8.53 22.75
CA MET A 388 -30.44 7.45 21.81
C MET A 388 -30.73 6.07 22.43
N ALA A 389 -32.00 5.67 22.41
CA ALA A 389 -32.45 4.39 23.00
C ALA A 389 -31.64 3.18 22.54
N GLY A 390 -31.31 3.07 21.25
CA GLY A 390 -30.51 1.96 20.72
C GLY A 390 -29.13 1.85 21.37
N ALA A 391 -28.47 2.97 21.66
CA ALA A 391 -27.15 2.98 22.29
C ALA A 391 -27.22 2.60 23.78
N TRP A 392 -28.24 3.08 24.51
CA TRP A 392 -28.50 2.63 25.89
C TRP A 392 -28.82 1.15 25.98
N PHE A 393 -29.63 0.64 25.05
CA PHE A 393 -29.94 -0.79 24.97
C PHE A 393 -28.66 -1.61 24.75
N ALA A 394 -27.82 -1.20 23.80
CA ALA A 394 -26.56 -1.88 23.52
C ALA A 394 -25.58 -1.85 24.72
N LEU A 395 -25.53 -0.74 25.47
CA LEU A 395 -24.75 -0.64 26.71
C LEU A 395 -25.30 -1.58 27.80
N ALA A 396 -26.62 -1.63 27.97
CA ALA A 396 -27.27 -2.52 28.92
C ALA A 396 -26.94 -3.99 28.63
N GLU A 397 -27.03 -4.42 27.36
CA GLU A 397 -26.66 -5.78 26.95
C GLU A 397 -25.20 -6.11 27.30
N ILE A 398 -24.28 -5.18 27.05
CA ILE A 398 -22.85 -5.36 27.38
C ILE A 398 -22.65 -5.48 28.90
N PHE A 399 -23.25 -4.59 29.70
CA PHE A 399 -23.11 -4.63 31.16
C PHE A 399 -23.75 -5.86 31.79
N LEU A 400 -24.88 -6.31 31.26
CA LEU A 400 -25.53 -7.57 31.66
C LEU A 400 -24.60 -8.76 31.41
N ALA A 401 -24.00 -8.84 30.22
CA ALA A 401 -23.07 -9.90 29.87
C ALA A 401 -21.80 -9.90 30.74
N GLN A 402 -21.36 -8.72 31.21
CA GLN A 402 -20.21 -8.55 32.11
C GLN A 402 -20.56 -8.79 33.59
N GLY A 403 -21.84 -8.96 33.94
CA GLY A 403 -22.29 -9.05 35.33
C GLY A 403 -22.22 -7.72 36.10
N ALA A 404 -22.02 -6.60 35.41
CA ALA A 404 -21.96 -5.25 35.98
C ALA A 404 -23.38 -4.76 36.32
N ARG A 405 -23.94 -5.29 37.41
CA ARG A 405 -25.36 -5.11 37.77
C ARG A 405 -25.77 -3.65 37.92
N VAL A 406 -24.93 -2.82 38.52
CA VAL A 406 -25.25 -1.40 38.79
C VAL A 406 -25.33 -0.61 37.49
N GLU A 407 -24.33 -0.78 36.63
CA GLU A 407 -24.25 -0.14 35.32
C GLU A 407 -25.34 -0.65 34.37
N ALA A 408 -25.64 -1.95 34.41
CA ALA A 408 -26.73 -2.55 33.64
C ALA A 408 -28.09 -1.96 34.03
N ALA A 409 -28.39 -1.86 35.33
CA ALA A 409 -29.63 -1.26 35.82
C ALA A 409 -29.75 0.22 35.43
N ALA A 410 -28.65 0.98 35.51
CA ALA A 410 -28.61 2.37 35.06
C ALA A 410 -28.92 2.49 33.56
N ALA A 411 -28.20 1.74 32.71
CA ALA A 411 -28.41 1.77 31.27
C ALA A 411 -29.81 1.30 30.85
N LEU A 412 -30.42 0.34 31.55
CA LEU A 412 -31.80 -0.08 31.31
C LEU A 412 -32.83 1.02 31.65
N ARG A 413 -32.61 1.78 32.73
CA ARG A 413 -33.47 2.93 33.06
C ARG A 413 -33.38 4.01 31.98
N ASP A 414 -32.17 4.39 31.60
CA ASP A 414 -31.95 5.37 30.53
C ASP A 414 -32.51 4.89 29.17
N PHE A 415 -32.41 3.58 28.89
CA PHE A 415 -33.05 2.97 27.72
C PHE A 415 -34.58 3.11 27.77
N ILE A 416 -35.22 2.77 28.88
CA ILE A 416 -36.68 2.84 29.02
C ILE A 416 -37.17 4.28 28.82
N ASP A 417 -36.47 5.24 29.42
CA ASP A 417 -36.79 6.66 29.32
C ASP A 417 -36.60 7.18 27.89
N ALA A 418 -35.50 6.79 27.22
CA ALA A 418 -35.21 7.18 25.84
C ALA A 418 -36.10 6.47 24.80
N ALA A 419 -36.54 5.23 25.07
CA ALA A 419 -37.33 4.42 24.16
C ALA A 419 -38.79 4.88 24.09
N GLY A 420 -39.36 5.35 25.20
CA GLY A 420 -40.77 5.72 25.30
C GLY A 420 -41.70 4.62 24.78
N SER A 421 -42.66 4.97 23.92
CA SER A 421 -43.59 4.02 23.29
C SER A 421 -43.04 3.36 22.01
N ARG A 422 -41.82 3.70 21.59
CA ARG A 422 -41.26 3.28 20.28
C ARG A 422 -40.84 1.81 20.26
N TYR A 423 -40.52 1.22 21.42
CA TYR A 423 -40.00 -0.14 21.56
C TYR A 423 -40.72 -0.92 22.68
N PRO A 424 -42.03 -1.19 22.53
CA PRO A 424 -42.86 -1.67 23.65
C PRO A 424 -42.40 -3.03 24.20
N GLU A 425 -41.99 -3.95 23.33
CA GLU A 425 -41.53 -5.29 23.75
C GLU A 425 -40.17 -5.22 24.45
N GLN A 426 -39.22 -4.44 23.91
CA GLN A 426 -37.90 -4.26 24.51
C GLN A 426 -38.00 -3.53 25.86
N VAL A 427 -38.88 -2.53 25.99
CA VAL A 427 -39.16 -1.83 27.25
C VAL A 427 -39.77 -2.78 28.29
N LYS A 428 -40.70 -3.64 27.87
CA LYS A 428 -41.29 -4.66 28.76
C LYS A 428 -40.23 -5.64 29.25
N TRP A 429 -39.37 -6.13 28.37
CA TRP A 429 -38.23 -6.97 28.72
C TRP A 429 -37.28 -6.26 29.69
N ALA A 430 -36.88 -5.02 29.38
CA ALA A 430 -35.96 -4.22 30.19
C ALA A 430 -36.48 -4.01 31.61
N ARG A 431 -37.79 -3.76 31.79
CA ARG A 431 -38.43 -3.66 33.10
C ARG A 431 -38.37 -4.96 33.89
N GLY A 432 -38.58 -6.11 33.22
CA GLY A 432 -38.46 -7.42 33.86
C GLY A 432 -37.04 -7.68 34.39
N VAL A 433 -36.03 -7.40 33.57
CA VAL A 433 -34.62 -7.55 33.96
C VAL A 433 -34.23 -6.58 35.08
N LEU A 434 -34.76 -5.35 35.06
CA LEU A 434 -34.47 -4.35 36.09
C LEU A 434 -34.94 -4.81 37.48
N ILE A 435 -36.12 -5.44 37.57
CA ILE A 435 -36.67 -6.01 38.81
C ILE A 435 -35.71 -7.08 39.38
N GLU A 436 -35.25 -8.00 38.52
CA GLU A 436 -34.29 -9.05 38.92
C GLU A 436 -32.93 -8.51 39.38
N LEU A 437 -32.44 -7.44 38.72
CA LEU A 437 -31.17 -6.80 39.08
C LEU A 437 -31.24 -6.04 40.41
N GLU A 438 -32.38 -5.41 40.69
CA GLU A 438 -32.62 -4.59 41.89
C GLU A 438 -33.04 -5.44 43.10
N GLY A 439 -33.40 -6.72 42.89
CA GLY A 439 -33.76 -7.65 43.96
C GLY A 439 -35.13 -7.36 44.58
N ILE A 440 -36.06 -6.81 43.77
CA ILE A 440 -37.49 -6.65 44.08
C ILE A 440 -38.23 -7.86 43.52
#